data_AF-A0A9W9AI14-F1
#
_entry.id   AF-A0A9W9AI14-F1
#
_cell.length_a   1.000
_cell.length_b   1.000
_cell.length_c   1.000
_cell.angle_alpha   90.00
_cell.angle_beta   90.00
_cell.angle_gamma   90.00
#
_symmetry.space_group_name_H-M   'P 1'
#
loop_
_entity.id
_entity.type
_entity.pdbx_description
1 polymer ?
#
loop_
_entity_poly.entity_id
_entity_poly.type
_entity_poly.pdbx_seq_one_letter_code
_entity_poly.pdbx_strand_id
1 'polypeptide(L)'
;MSIVIVARVDQQELGKNAIPLLNVWTYFNLVFNVILLPILVLTFMLSKRVTKRHPSLINVCLTWILSGIFSLLLFFGGRAKPTDPDPSSTLCIAQTSLLYGILPMWSVAVFVLMYFIMGIVSADGRALSVSRVKMMLMLGAPYIAQICFSIATLIISLKRPNHVTREHRFFYCALRYPPLSDAMSIFTFIVCLGIIIIILRLCLLLYRNCRALRRTGELIVIDLQFLVRVIVFAVFIFLGMFVDVVSVFSQRSLAPDLYTALAGTVVFLVFGSQADVLRVWCFWQKDGPVQVSPTPFREAGWVNLDFISSPQMNLRDYSAILPSPTPAHLAHGHGRSFFSQYPQ
;
A
#
# COMPACT_ATOMS: atom_id res chain seq x y z
N MET A 1 6.13 25.50 -32.02
CA MET A 1 7.23 24.90 -31.23
C MET A 1 7.35 23.45 -31.68
N SER A 2 8.24 23.17 -32.64
CA SER A 2 8.42 21.82 -33.20
C SER A 2 9.18 20.98 -32.20
N ILE A 3 8.51 19.98 -31.63
CA ILE A 3 9.15 19.01 -30.74
C ILE A 3 10.07 18.14 -31.61
N VAL A 4 11.38 18.37 -31.51
CA VAL A 4 12.38 17.50 -32.13
C VAL A 4 12.28 16.15 -31.44
N ILE A 5 11.70 15.16 -32.13
CA ILE A 5 11.63 13.77 -31.67
C ILE A 5 13.04 13.20 -31.81
N VAL A 6 13.85 13.32 -30.76
CA VAL A 6 15.17 12.72 -30.70
C VAL A 6 15.00 11.20 -30.63
N ALA A 7 15.53 10.49 -31.62
CA ALA A 7 15.48 9.03 -31.67
C ALA A 7 16.11 8.40 -30.42
N ARG A 8 15.46 7.33 -29.95
CA ARG A 8 15.85 6.51 -28.80
C ARG A 8 17.24 5.91 -29.04
N VAL A 9 18.05 5.78 -27.99
CA VAL A 9 19.33 5.06 -28.02
C VAL A 9 19.03 3.63 -28.46
N ASP A 10 19.42 3.26 -29.69
CA ASP A 10 19.15 1.93 -30.22
C ASP A 10 19.93 0.88 -29.44
N GLN A 11 19.42 -0.35 -29.47
CA GLN A 11 20.00 -1.54 -28.82
C GLN A 11 21.52 -1.72 -29.13
N GLN A 12 21.97 -1.15 -30.25
CA GLN A 12 23.35 -1.13 -30.70
C GLN A 12 24.28 -0.26 -29.83
N GLU A 13 23.79 0.88 -29.32
CA GLU A 13 24.57 1.78 -28.46
C GLU A 13 24.66 1.26 -27.02
N LEU A 14 23.62 0.58 -26.53
CA LEU A 14 23.63 -0.01 -25.18
C LEU A 14 24.62 -1.17 -25.05
N GLY A 15 24.87 -1.88 -26.16
CA GLY A 15 25.95 -2.85 -26.31
C GLY A 15 26.09 -3.84 -25.15
N LYS A 16 27.32 -3.99 -24.65
CA LYS A 16 27.69 -4.94 -23.59
C LYS A 16 27.04 -4.66 -22.23
N ASN A 17 26.56 -3.44 -21.98
CA ASN A 17 25.98 -3.04 -20.69
C ASN A 17 24.50 -3.41 -20.53
N ALA A 18 23.86 -3.86 -21.60
CA ALA A 18 22.43 -4.15 -21.59
C ALA A 18 22.09 -5.40 -20.74
N ILE A 19 22.90 -6.46 -20.87
CA ILE A 19 22.73 -7.73 -20.12
C ILE A 19 22.78 -7.53 -18.59
N PRO A 20 23.78 -6.85 -17.99
CA PRO A 20 23.80 -6.65 -16.55
C PRO A 20 22.61 -5.83 -16.05
N LEU A 21 22.17 -4.81 -16.81
CA LEU A 21 20.98 -4.02 -16.46
C LEU A 21 19.71 -4.87 -16.44
N LEU A 22 19.54 -5.77 -17.42
CA LEU A 22 18.43 -6.72 -17.44
C LEU A 22 18.48 -7.67 -16.25
N ASN A 23 19.66 -8.20 -15.92
CA ASN A 23 19.81 -9.06 -14.75
C ASN A 23 19.44 -8.34 -13.45
N VAL A 24 19.84 -7.06 -13.30
CA VAL A 24 19.47 -6.24 -12.14
C VAL A 24 17.97 -6.00 -12.10
N TRP A 25 17.36 -5.62 -13.23
CA TRP A 25 15.91 -5.40 -13.34
C TRP A 25 15.10 -6.67 -13.02
N THR A 26 15.53 -7.82 -13.55
CA THR A 26 14.95 -9.14 -13.27
C THR A 26 15.13 -9.51 -11.81
N TYR A 27 16.32 -9.31 -11.24
CA TYR A 27 16.60 -9.60 -9.83
C TYR A 27 15.65 -8.84 -8.91
N PHE A 28 15.50 -7.52 -9.11
CA PHE A 28 14.64 -6.71 -8.25
C PHE A 28 13.16 -7.13 -8.34
N ASN A 29 12.65 -7.36 -9.55
CA ASN A 29 11.28 -7.84 -9.73
C ASN A 29 11.07 -9.24 -9.14
N LEU A 30 12.03 -10.16 -9.34
CA LEU A 30 11.87 -11.54 -8.89
C LEU A 30 11.97 -11.64 -7.36
N VAL A 31 13.04 -11.10 -6.80
CA VAL A 31 13.33 -11.21 -5.37
C VAL A 31 12.33 -10.39 -4.56
N PHE A 32 12.13 -9.11 -4.88
CA PHE A 32 11.29 -8.26 -4.05
C PHE A 32 9.82 -8.40 -4.36
N ASN A 33 9.42 -8.35 -5.64
CA ASN A 33 7.99 -8.38 -5.98
C ASN A 33 7.39 -9.78 -5.91
N VAL A 34 8.09 -10.81 -6.37
CA VAL A 34 7.52 -12.16 -6.49
C VAL A 34 7.84 -13.07 -5.29
N ILE A 35 8.93 -12.83 -4.56
CA ILE A 35 9.31 -13.70 -3.42
C ILE A 35 9.05 -13.01 -2.08
N LEU A 36 9.69 -11.86 -1.84
CA LEU A 36 9.68 -11.21 -0.52
C LEU A 36 8.35 -10.55 -0.18
N LEU A 37 7.69 -9.88 -1.13
CA LEU A 37 6.37 -9.27 -0.88
C LEU A 37 5.28 -10.32 -0.57
N PRO A 38 5.18 -11.47 -1.26
CA PRO A 38 4.23 -12.52 -0.85
C PRO A 38 4.54 -13.09 0.52
N ILE A 39 5.81 -13.29 0.89
CA ILE A 39 6.20 -13.69 2.25
C ILE A 39 5.72 -12.65 3.27
N LEU A 40 5.86 -11.36 2.96
CA LEU A 40 5.36 -10.27 3.80
C LEU A 40 3.83 -10.30 3.93
N VAL A 41 3.09 -10.47 2.82
CA VAL A 41 1.62 -10.59 2.83
C VAL A 41 1.17 -11.81 3.63
N LEU A 42 1.80 -12.96 3.44
CA LEU A 42 1.55 -14.17 4.21
C LEU A 42 1.83 -13.94 5.70
N THR A 43 2.90 -13.19 6.03
CA THR A 43 3.20 -12.81 7.42
C THR A 43 2.08 -11.97 8.01
N PHE A 44 1.54 -10.99 7.27
CA PHE A 44 0.40 -10.18 7.71
C PHE A 44 -0.89 -10.98 7.88
N MET A 45 -1.12 -12.01 7.07
CA MET A 45 -2.34 -12.81 7.11
C MET A 45 -2.30 -13.94 8.13
N LEU A 46 -1.15 -14.61 8.29
CA LEU A 46 -1.03 -15.85 9.08
C LEU A 46 -0.49 -15.61 10.48
N SER A 47 0.26 -14.53 10.73
CA SER A 47 0.88 -14.32 12.02
C SER A 47 -0.11 -13.78 13.04
N LYS A 48 -0.43 -14.60 14.05
CA LYS A 48 -1.18 -14.17 15.25
C LYS A 48 -0.46 -13.09 16.05
N ARG A 49 0.87 -12.97 15.88
CA ARG A 49 1.71 -11.98 16.59
C ARG A 49 1.69 -10.60 15.94
N VAL A 50 1.27 -10.50 14.67
CA VAL A 50 1.17 -9.21 14.00
C VAL A 50 -0.24 -8.66 14.20
N THR A 51 -0.31 -7.44 14.74
CA THR A 51 -1.58 -6.70 14.85
C THR A 51 -2.29 -6.66 13.49
N LYS A 52 -3.59 -6.98 13.46
CA LYS A 52 -4.41 -6.99 12.23
C LYS A 52 -4.12 -5.73 11.40
N ARG A 53 -3.41 -5.90 10.28
CA ARG A 53 -3.02 -4.78 9.43
C ARG A 53 -4.19 -4.32 8.58
N HIS A 54 -4.18 -3.04 8.22
CA HIS A 54 -5.25 -2.46 7.44
C HIS A 54 -5.31 -3.10 6.03
N PRO A 55 -6.50 -3.53 5.53
CA PRO A 55 -6.64 -4.21 4.25
C PRO A 55 -6.05 -3.46 3.05
N SER A 56 -6.06 -2.12 3.06
CA SER A 56 -5.46 -1.32 1.97
C SER A 56 -3.95 -1.48 1.85
N LEU A 57 -3.24 -1.77 2.95
CA LEU A 57 -1.80 -2.02 2.94
C LEU A 57 -1.48 -3.33 2.23
N ILE A 58 -2.24 -4.38 2.56
CA ILE A 58 -2.16 -5.68 1.89
C ILE A 58 -2.49 -5.49 0.40
N ASN A 59 -3.50 -4.68 0.09
CA ASN A 59 -3.87 -4.36 -1.29
C ASN A 59 -2.75 -3.69 -2.10
N VAL A 60 -2.01 -2.75 -1.49
CA VAL A 60 -0.81 -2.15 -2.11
C VAL A 60 0.27 -3.21 -2.33
N CYS A 61 0.51 -4.11 -1.37
CA CYS A 61 1.49 -5.18 -1.58
C CYS A 61 1.09 -6.12 -2.74
N LEU A 62 -0.19 -6.50 -2.82
CA LEU A 62 -0.72 -7.37 -3.89
C LEU A 62 -0.58 -6.75 -5.29
N THR A 63 -0.82 -5.45 -5.42
CA THR A 63 -0.67 -4.74 -6.70
C THR A 63 0.79 -4.69 -7.17
N TRP A 64 1.77 -4.72 -6.27
CA TRP A 64 3.21 -4.78 -6.61
C TRP A 64 3.64 -6.21 -6.94
N ILE A 65 3.09 -7.20 -6.24
CA ILE A 65 3.26 -8.63 -6.58
C ILE A 65 2.80 -8.89 -8.02
N LEU A 66 1.59 -8.44 -8.37
CA LEU A 66 1.06 -8.59 -9.73
C LEU A 66 1.94 -7.91 -10.77
N SER A 67 2.43 -6.70 -10.48
CA SER A 67 3.35 -6.01 -11.38
C SER A 67 4.65 -6.78 -11.61
N GLY A 68 5.24 -7.36 -10.56
CA GLY A 68 6.41 -8.21 -10.69
C GLY A 68 6.15 -9.43 -11.57
N ILE A 69 5.01 -10.10 -11.38
CA ILE A 69 4.61 -11.26 -12.20
C ILE A 69 4.47 -10.86 -13.68
N PHE A 70 3.74 -9.77 -13.96
CA PHE A 70 3.52 -9.29 -15.32
C PHE A 70 4.83 -8.88 -16.00
N SER A 71 5.70 -8.19 -15.27
CA SER A 71 7.04 -7.81 -15.73
C SER A 71 7.89 -9.03 -16.09
N LEU A 72 7.80 -10.11 -15.31
CA LEU A 72 8.62 -11.32 -15.51
C LEU A 72 8.04 -12.36 -16.46
N LEU A 73 6.95 -12.08 -17.19
CA LEU A 73 6.36 -13.06 -18.13
C LEU A 73 7.35 -13.56 -19.19
N LEU A 74 8.19 -12.68 -19.76
CA LEU A 74 9.25 -13.11 -20.70
C LEU A 74 10.33 -13.96 -20.03
N PHE A 75 10.63 -13.70 -18.76
CA PHE A 75 11.59 -14.48 -17.98
C PHE A 75 11.05 -15.88 -17.71
N PHE A 76 9.79 -16.00 -17.27
CA PHE A 76 9.14 -17.30 -17.09
C PHE A 76 8.93 -18.06 -18.41
N GLY A 77 8.77 -17.35 -19.52
CA GLY A 77 8.72 -17.93 -20.86
C GLY A 77 10.08 -18.36 -21.44
N GLY A 78 11.18 -18.15 -20.72
CA GLY A 78 12.53 -18.50 -21.18
C GLY A 78 13.03 -17.67 -22.36
N ARG A 79 12.46 -16.47 -22.57
CA ARG A 79 12.78 -15.55 -23.69
C ARG A 79 13.22 -14.17 -23.20
N ALA A 80 13.76 -14.10 -21.98
CA ALA A 80 14.21 -12.85 -21.41
C ALA A 80 15.47 -12.29 -22.09
N LYS A 81 16.34 -13.12 -22.70
CA LYS A 81 17.59 -12.60 -23.24
C LYS A 81 17.34 -11.91 -24.60
N PRO A 82 18.06 -10.83 -24.91
CA PRO A 82 17.96 -10.18 -26.23
C PRO A 82 18.55 -11.03 -27.35
N THR A 83 19.41 -12.00 -27.02
CA THR A 83 20.00 -12.96 -27.96
C THR A 83 19.04 -14.07 -28.35
N ASP A 84 17.94 -14.23 -27.60
CA ASP A 84 16.95 -15.26 -27.89
C ASP A 84 16.17 -14.86 -29.16
N PRO A 85 15.72 -15.83 -29.97
CA PRO A 85 14.83 -15.53 -31.09
C PRO A 85 13.60 -14.80 -30.58
N ASP A 86 13.06 -13.91 -31.42
CA ASP A 86 11.97 -13.01 -31.05
C ASP A 86 10.88 -13.73 -30.24
N PRO A 87 10.40 -13.13 -29.14
CA PRO A 87 9.38 -13.75 -28.31
C PRO A 87 8.13 -14.02 -29.14
N SER A 88 7.40 -15.08 -28.81
CA SER A 88 6.13 -15.36 -29.48
C SER A 88 5.24 -14.12 -29.40
N SER A 89 4.65 -13.72 -30.53
CA SER A 89 3.81 -12.53 -30.62
C SER A 89 2.71 -12.52 -29.55
N THR A 90 2.16 -13.70 -29.23
CA THR A 90 1.16 -13.88 -28.18
C THR A 90 1.66 -13.54 -26.78
N LEU A 91 2.86 -13.98 -26.40
CA LEU A 91 3.46 -13.67 -25.10
C LEU A 91 3.78 -12.17 -24.98
N CYS A 92 4.27 -11.58 -26.06
CA CYS A 92 4.60 -10.16 -26.15
C CYS A 92 3.35 -9.27 -26.04
N ILE A 93 2.27 -9.64 -26.73
CA ILE A 93 0.96 -8.97 -26.63
C ILE A 93 0.37 -9.12 -25.22
N ALA A 94 0.44 -10.32 -24.62
CA ALA A 94 -0.07 -10.56 -23.28
C ALA A 94 0.71 -9.78 -22.21
N GLN A 95 2.04 -9.74 -22.29
CA GLN A 95 2.86 -8.96 -21.38
C GLN A 95 2.57 -7.46 -21.54
N THR A 96 2.56 -6.96 -22.77
CA THR A 96 2.30 -5.54 -23.06
C THR A 96 0.94 -5.11 -22.54
N SER A 97 -0.10 -5.92 -22.76
CA SER A 97 -1.45 -5.60 -22.30
C SER A 97 -1.53 -5.50 -20.78
N LEU A 98 -0.91 -6.43 -20.06
CA LEU A 98 -0.88 -6.42 -18.60
C LEU A 98 -0.02 -5.27 -18.04
N LEU A 99 1.10 -4.93 -18.67
CA LEU A 99 1.98 -3.85 -18.18
C LEU A 99 1.34 -2.47 -18.27
N TYR A 100 0.53 -2.19 -19.29
CA TYR A 100 -0.09 -0.88 -19.48
C TYR A 100 -1.08 -0.51 -18.35
N GLY A 101 -1.72 -1.51 -17.72
CA GLY A 101 -2.60 -1.25 -16.58
C GLY A 101 -1.90 -0.89 -15.27
N ILE A 102 -0.58 -1.14 -15.15
CA ILE A 102 0.12 -1.15 -13.86
C ILE A 102 0.22 0.23 -13.23
N LEU A 103 0.58 1.26 -13.99
CA LEU A 103 0.70 2.62 -13.46
C LEU A 103 -0.65 3.15 -12.93
N PRO A 104 -1.77 3.03 -13.67
CA PRO A 104 -3.11 3.27 -13.14
C PRO A 104 -3.42 2.46 -11.87
N MET A 105 -3.13 1.16 -11.85
CA MET A 105 -3.37 0.30 -10.68
C MET A 105 -2.62 0.80 -9.44
N TRP A 106 -1.33 1.09 -9.59
CA TRP A 106 -0.47 1.55 -8.52
C TRP A 106 -0.93 2.88 -7.94
N SER A 107 -1.21 3.86 -8.79
CA SER A 107 -1.67 5.18 -8.33
C SER A 107 -2.99 5.10 -7.56
N VAL A 108 -3.97 4.31 -8.05
CA VAL A 108 -5.25 4.12 -7.35
C VAL A 108 -5.05 3.38 -6.03
N ALA A 109 -4.19 2.36 -5.98
CA ALA A 109 -3.91 1.62 -4.74
C ALA A 109 -3.30 2.52 -3.66
N VAL A 110 -2.32 3.36 -4.02
CA VAL A 110 -1.70 4.32 -3.11
C VAL A 110 -2.70 5.40 -2.69
N PHE A 111 -3.51 5.92 -3.62
CA PHE A 111 -4.57 6.88 -3.30
C PHE A 111 -5.55 6.33 -2.26
N VAL A 112 -6.01 5.09 -2.45
CA VAL A 112 -6.90 4.42 -1.49
C VAL A 112 -6.23 4.25 -0.14
N LEU A 113 -4.96 3.84 -0.10
CA LEU A 113 -4.19 3.75 1.15
C LEU A 113 -4.11 5.10 1.88
N MET A 114 -3.75 6.18 1.17
CA MET A 114 -3.64 7.52 1.76
C MET A 114 -4.99 8.04 2.25
N TYR A 115 -6.06 7.79 1.50
CA TYR A 115 -7.41 8.15 1.90
C TYR A 115 -7.80 7.48 3.22
N PHE A 116 -7.50 6.18 3.39
CA PHE A 116 -7.78 5.48 4.66
C PHE A 116 -6.96 6.05 5.81
N ILE A 117 -5.66 6.31 5.60
CA ILE A 117 -4.80 6.92 6.62
C ILE A 117 -5.32 8.29 7.02
N MET A 118 -5.73 9.12 6.06
CA MET A 118 -6.34 10.41 6.36
C MET A 118 -7.62 10.26 7.18
N GLY A 119 -8.48 9.30 6.85
CA GLY A 119 -9.70 9.01 7.60
C GLY A 119 -9.41 8.64 9.06
N ILE A 120 -8.39 7.81 9.28
CA ILE A 120 -7.94 7.39 10.61
C ILE A 120 -7.47 8.59 11.43
N VAL A 121 -6.58 9.42 10.86
CA VAL A 121 -5.98 10.54 11.60
C VAL A 121 -6.99 11.68 11.82
N SER A 122 -7.91 11.90 10.88
CA SER A 122 -8.88 13.01 10.97
C SER A 122 -10.02 12.75 11.93
N ALA A 123 -10.33 11.48 12.25
CA ALA A 123 -11.55 11.17 12.96
C ALA A 123 -11.49 11.37 14.49
N ASP A 124 -10.40 11.92 15.04
CA ASP A 124 -10.21 12.16 16.49
C ASP A 124 -10.61 10.95 17.38
N GLY A 125 -10.39 9.74 16.86
CA GLY A 125 -10.75 8.47 17.53
C GLY A 125 -12.22 8.03 17.36
N ARG A 126 -13.07 8.79 16.67
CA ARG A 126 -14.38 8.28 16.21
C ARG A 126 -14.14 7.32 15.06
N ALA A 127 -14.53 6.06 15.21
CA ALA A 127 -14.40 5.10 14.13
C ALA A 127 -15.14 5.62 12.89
N LEU A 128 -14.40 5.85 11.80
CA LEU A 128 -15.02 6.17 10.51
C LEU A 128 -15.83 4.93 10.10
N SER A 129 -17.16 4.99 10.18
CA SER A 129 -18.03 3.89 9.80
C SER A 129 -18.07 3.77 8.27
N VAL A 130 -16.99 3.28 7.69
CA VAL A 130 -16.95 2.94 6.27
C VAL A 130 -17.79 1.67 6.10
N SER A 131 -18.86 1.75 5.31
CA SER A 131 -19.67 0.57 4.99
C SER A 131 -18.79 -0.50 4.34
N ARG A 132 -19.06 -1.78 4.63
CA ARG A 132 -18.29 -2.91 4.08
C ARG A 132 -18.23 -2.86 2.55
N VAL A 133 -19.35 -2.51 1.91
CA VAL A 133 -19.45 -2.33 0.46
C VAL A 133 -18.51 -1.23 -0.03
N LYS A 134 -18.50 -0.07 0.63
CA LYS A 134 -17.58 1.02 0.26
C LYS A 134 -16.12 0.59 0.38
N MET A 135 -15.77 -0.16 1.44
CA MET A 135 -14.41 -0.68 1.60
C MET A 135 -14.05 -1.68 0.49
N MET A 136 -14.93 -2.63 0.16
CA MET A 136 -14.71 -3.57 -0.94
C MET A 136 -14.54 -2.86 -2.29
N LEU A 137 -15.38 -1.85 -2.58
CA LEU A 137 -15.27 -1.04 -3.79
C LEU A 137 -13.94 -0.29 -3.85
N MET A 138 -13.51 0.31 -2.74
CA MET A 138 -12.23 1.02 -2.67
C MET A 138 -11.03 0.08 -2.85
N LEU A 139 -11.07 -1.12 -2.27
CA LEU A 139 -10.00 -2.12 -2.45
C LEU A 139 -10.00 -2.73 -3.86
N GLY A 140 -11.18 -2.83 -4.51
CA GLY A 140 -11.33 -3.32 -5.87
C GLY A 140 -10.93 -2.30 -6.95
N ALA A 141 -11.03 -1.00 -6.66
CA ALA A 141 -10.78 0.07 -7.63
C ALA A 141 -9.43 -0.02 -8.39
N PRO A 142 -8.28 -0.34 -7.74
CA PRO A 142 -7.01 -0.50 -8.44
C PRO A 142 -7.04 -1.57 -9.53
N TYR A 143 -7.69 -2.71 -9.26
CA TYR A 143 -7.77 -3.82 -10.21
C TYR A 143 -8.76 -3.53 -11.33
N ILE A 144 -9.82 -2.78 -11.05
CA ILE A 144 -10.72 -2.30 -12.11
C ILE A 144 -9.94 -1.39 -13.07
N ALA A 145 -9.17 -0.43 -12.54
CA ALA A 145 -8.31 0.42 -13.37
C ALA A 145 -7.31 -0.39 -14.21
N GLN A 146 -6.63 -1.37 -13.58
CA GLN A 146 -5.75 -2.32 -14.27
C GLN A 146 -6.46 -3.00 -15.44
N ILE A 147 -7.60 -3.63 -15.18
CA ILE A 147 -8.35 -4.43 -16.15
C ILE A 147 -8.82 -3.55 -17.32
N CYS A 148 -9.34 -2.36 -17.05
CA CYS A 148 -9.79 -1.43 -18.08
C CYS A 148 -8.67 -1.07 -19.08
N PHE A 149 -7.50 -0.64 -18.57
CA PHE A 149 -6.37 -0.29 -19.43
C PHE A 149 -5.73 -1.52 -20.09
N SER A 150 -5.73 -2.68 -19.41
CA SER A 150 -5.21 -3.92 -19.99
C SER A 150 -6.07 -4.40 -21.15
N ILE A 151 -7.41 -4.37 -21.02
CA ILE A 151 -8.34 -4.72 -22.09
C ILE A 151 -8.19 -3.77 -23.28
N ALA A 152 -8.12 -2.45 -23.03
CA ALA A 152 -7.90 -1.48 -24.09
C ALA A 152 -6.60 -1.75 -24.86
N THR A 153 -5.51 -2.02 -24.14
CA THR A 153 -4.20 -2.35 -24.73
C THR A 153 -4.25 -3.66 -25.51
N LEU A 154 -4.93 -4.68 -25.00
CA LEU A 154 -5.12 -5.97 -25.67
C LEU A 154 -5.87 -5.80 -26.99
N ILE A 155 -7.00 -5.08 -26.99
CA ILE A 155 -7.80 -4.85 -28.20
C ILE A 155 -6.97 -4.14 -29.28
N ILE A 156 -6.20 -3.11 -28.90
CA ILE A 156 -5.33 -2.38 -29.84
C ILE A 156 -4.20 -3.27 -30.35
N SER A 157 -3.58 -4.06 -29.47
CA SER A 157 -2.49 -4.98 -29.82
C SER A 157 -2.94 -6.09 -30.78
N LEU A 158 -4.15 -6.64 -30.60
CA LEU A 158 -4.72 -7.64 -31.50
C LEU A 158 -5.09 -7.06 -32.87
N LYS A 159 -5.56 -5.81 -32.92
CA LYS A 159 -5.87 -5.13 -34.20
C LYS A 159 -4.63 -4.72 -34.97
N ARG A 160 -3.51 -4.48 -34.28
CA ARG A 160 -2.26 -3.96 -34.85
C ARG A 160 -1.04 -4.67 -34.24
N PRO A 161 -0.85 -5.98 -34.51
CA PRO A 161 0.23 -6.76 -33.89
C PRO A 161 1.62 -6.21 -34.22
N ASN A 162 1.80 -5.62 -35.41
CA ASN A 162 3.06 -5.02 -35.86
C ASN A 162 3.50 -3.79 -35.02
N HIS A 163 2.64 -3.25 -34.17
CA HIS A 163 2.97 -2.13 -33.28
C HIS A 163 3.47 -2.59 -31.90
N VAL A 164 3.41 -3.89 -31.60
CA VAL A 164 3.93 -4.46 -30.36
C VAL A 164 5.31 -4.98 -30.66
N THR A 165 6.33 -4.19 -30.31
CA THR A 165 7.73 -4.56 -30.55
C THR A 165 8.52 -4.51 -29.26
N ARG A 166 9.52 -5.38 -29.18
CA ARG A 166 10.52 -5.35 -28.11
C ARG A 166 11.64 -4.34 -28.39
N GLU A 167 11.87 -4.01 -29.66
CA GLU A 167 12.96 -3.12 -30.10
C GLU A 167 13.01 -1.80 -29.35
N HIS A 168 11.85 -1.25 -28.99
CA HIS A 168 11.79 0.02 -28.28
C HIS A 168 12.10 -0.11 -26.78
N ARG A 169 11.78 -1.22 -26.10
CA ARG A 169 12.02 -1.38 -24.65
C ARG A 169 12.79 -2.67 -24.40
N PHE A 170 13.99 -2.53 -23.85
CA PHE A 170 14.93 -3.64 -23.71
C PHE A 170 14.42 -4.77 -22.78
N PHE A 171 13.72 -4.39 -21.71
CA PHE A 171 13.31 -5.30 -20.63
C PHE A 171 11.98 -6.03 -20.91
N TYR A 172 11.08 -5.45 -21.71
CA TYR A 172 9.74 -5.98 -21.94
C TYR A 172 9.13 -5.44 -23.24
N CYS A 173 8.07 -6.09 -23.71
CA CYS A 173 7.35 -5.65 -24.90
C CYS A 173 6.53 -4.36 -24.66
N ALA A 174 6.53 -3.45 -25.65
CA ALA A 174 5.78 -2.19 -25.56
C ALA A 174 4.93 -1.95 -26.81
N LEU A 175 3.76 -1.32 -26.61
CA LEU A 175 2.85 -0.97 -27.69
C LEU A 175 3.14 0.46 -28.17
N ARG A 176 3.49 0.63 -29.44
CA ARG A 176 3.68 1.96 -30.04
C ARG A 176 2.33 2.61 -30.40
N TYR A 177 1.66 3.16 -29.41
CA TYR A 177 0.39 3.86 -29.56
C TYR A 177 0.25 5.06 -28.59
N PRO A 178 0.69 6.27 -28.99
CA PRO A 178 0.72 7.45 -28.12
C PRO A 178 -0.60 7.79 -27.44
N PRO A 179 -1.77 7.77 -28.11
CA PRO A 179 -3.03 8.19 -27.47
C PRO A 179 -3.41 7.37 -26.23
N LEU A 180 -3.07 6.08 -26.21
CA LEU A 180 -3.30 5.22 -25.03
C LEU A 180 -2.31 5.54 -23.92
N SER A 181 -1.03 5.74 -24.26
CA SER A 181 0.00 6.17 -23.31
C SER A 181 -0.32 7.51 -22.67
N ASP A 182 -0.82 8.46 -23.47
CA ASP A 182 -1.22 9.78 -23.01
C ASP A 182 -2.44 9.69 -22.09
N ALA A 183 -3.46 8.90 -22.45
CA ALA A 183 -4.63 8.67 -21.60
C ALA A 183 -4.27 8.06 -20.24
N MET A 184 -3.39 7.05 -20.22
CA MET A 184 -2.88 6.45 -18.98
C MET A 184 -2.10 7.46 -18.13
N SER A 185 -1.25 8.26 -18.76
CA SER A 185 -0.43 9.26 -18.09
C SER A 185 -1.30 10.36 -17.48
N ILE A 186 -2.29 10.87 -18.22
CA ILE A 186 -3.26 11.87 -17.73
C ILE A 186 -4.07 11.31 -16.56
N PHE A 187 -4.61 10.09 -16.68
CA PHE A 187 -5.34 9.44 -15.60
C PHE A 187 -4.49 9.33 -14.33
N THR A 188 -3.28 8.81 -14.47
CA THR A 188 -2.35 8.60 -13.34
C THR A 188 -1.96 9.93 -12.72
N PHE A 189 -1.71 10.97 -13.53
CA PHE A 189 -1.43 12.32 -13.07
C PHE A 189 -2.56 12.91 -12.20
N ILE A 190 -3.82 12.77 -12.64
CA ILE A 190 -5.00 13.23 -11.87
C ILE A 190 -5.07 12.53 -10.51
N VAL A 191 -4.88 11.21 -10.47
CA VAL A 191 -4.88 10.44 -9.23
C VAL A 191 -3.73 10.88 -8.31
N CYS A 192 -2.53 11.11 -8.87
CA CYS A 192 -1.38 11.62 -8.14
C CYS A 192 -1.61 13.01 -7.54
N LEU A 193 -2.27 13.93 -8.26
CA LEU A 193 -2.67 15.22 -7.68
C LEU A 193 -3.58 15.03 -6.46
N GLY A 194 -4.51 14.07 -6.52
CA GLY A 194 -5.33 13.68 -5.38
C GLY A 194 -4.50 13.18 -4.19
N ILE A 195 -3.48 12.35 -4.45
CA ILE A 195 -2.54 11.87 -3.42
C ILE A 195 -1.82 13.04 -2.75
N ILE A 196 -1.30 14.00 -3.53
CA ILE A 196 -0.58 15.17 -3.00
C ILE A 196 -1.50 16.00 -2.10
N ILE A 197 -2.75 16.25 -2.53
CA ILE A 197 -3.73 16.99 -1.71
C ILE A 197 -3.97 16.28 -0.38
N ILE A 198 -4.10 14.95 -0.38
CA ILE A 198 -4.28 14.15 0.85
C ILE A 198 -3.04 14.24 1.74
N ILE A 199 -1.84 14.11 1.17
CA ILE A 199 -0.57 14.24 1.93
C ILE A 199 -0.46 15.61 2.57
N LEU A 200 -0.71 16.69 1.83
CA LEU A 200 -0.66 18.05 2.35
C LEU A 200 -1.64 18.24 3.51
N ARG A 201 -2.89 17.75 3.37
CA ARG A 201 -3.88 17.78 4.46
C ARG A 201 -3.43 16.98 5.67
N LEU A 202 -2.88 15.79 5.46
CA LEU A 202 -2.36 14.92 6.51
C LEU A 202 -1.21 15.59 7.26
N CYS A 203 -0.24 16.17 6.54
CA CYS A 203 0.87 16.93 7.12
C CYS A 203 0.38 18.14 7.94
N LEU A 204 -0.60 18.89 7.42
CA LEU A 204 -1.18 20.03 8.14
C LEU A 204 -1.91 19.58 9.43
N LEU A 205 -2.67 18.50 9.36
CA LEU A 205 -3.40 17.96 10.51
C LEU A 205 -2.43 17.43 11.57
N LEU A 206 -1.38 16.72 11.17
CA LEU A 206 -0.32 16.29 12.07
C LEU A 206 0.43 17.47 12.69
N TYR A 207 0.76 18.48 11.89
CA TYR A 207 1.43 19.67 12.39
C TYR A 207 0.57 20.40 13.45
N ARG A 208 -0.74 20.54 13.21
CA ARG A 208 -1.68 21.12 14.17
C ARG A 208 -1.79 20.27 15.44
N ASN A 209 -1.91 18.95 15.31
CA ASN A 209 -2.02 18.04 16.44
C ASN A 209 -0.73 18.02 17.26
N CYS A 210 0.44 17.94 16.62
CA CYS A 210 1.73 18.03 17.30
C CYS A 210 1.90 19.37 18.03
N ARG A 211 1.44 20.48 17.44
CA ARG A 211 1.50 21.79 18.09
C ARG A 211 0.56 21.90 19.30
N ALA A 212 -0.64 21.32 19.21
CA ALA A 212 -1.57 21.25 20.33
C ALA A 212 -1.00 20.37 21.46
N LEU A 213 -0.41 19.24 21.08
CA LEU A 213 0.15 18.26 22.01
C LEU A 213 1.38 18.77 22.77
N ARG A 214 2.24 19.56 22.11
CA ARG A 214 3.35 20.24 22.78
C ARG A 214 2.89 21.15 23.93
N ARG A 215 1.62 21.55 23.97
CA ARG A 215 1.05 22.32 25.09
C ARG A 215 0.53 21.45 26.23
N THR A 216 0.08 20.22 25.94
CA THR A 216 -0.53 19.33 26.94
C THR A 216 0.42 18.27 27.48
N GLY A 217 1.58 18.05 26.85
CA GLY A 217 2.60 17.11 27.33
C GLY A 217 2.23 15.63 27.22
N GLU A 218 1.03 15.30 26.74
CA GLU A 218 0.65 13.91 26.45
C GLU A 218 1.38 13.42 25.20
N LEU A 219 1.77 12.14 25.16
CA LEU A 219 2.36 11.51 23.99
C LEU A 219 1.24 10.86 23.16
N ILE A 220 1.04 11.33 21.92
CA ILE A 220 0.13 10.67 20.98
C ILE A 220 0.74 9.32 20.61
N VAL A 221 0.05 8.23 20.99
CA VAL A 221 0.35 6.84 20.61
C VAL A 221 -0.17 6.55 19.19
N ILE A 222 0.04 7.47 18.25
CA ILE A 222 -0.01 7.11 16.84
C ILE A 222 1.40 6.65 16.50
N ASP A 223 1.50 5.55 15.77
CA ASP A 223 2.76 5.04 15.23
C ASP A 223 3.30 6.05 14.18
N LEU A 224 3.90 7.14 14.68
CA LEU A 224 4.50 8.22 13.89
C LEU A 224 5.54 7.64 12.93
N GLN A 225 6.20 6.55 13.33
CA GLN A 225 7.14 5.82 12.52
C GLN A 225 6.46 5.19 11.29
N PHE A 226 5.31 4.54 11.44
CA PHE A 226 4.53 4.05 10.29
C PHE A 226 4.13 5.20 9.35
N LEU A 227 3.67 6.31 9.91
CA LEU A 227 3.21 7.46 9.15
C LEU A 227 4.34 8.14 8.35
N VAL A 228 5.49 8.37 8.96
CA VAL A 228 6.68 8.91 8.28
C VAL A 228 7.10 7.99 7.14
N ARG A 229 7.12 6.68 7.37
CA ARG A 229 7.45 5.67 6.35
C ARG A 229 6.50 5.71 5.16
N VAL A 230 5.20 5.84 5.43
CA VAL A 230 4.17 5.99 4.39
C VAL A 230 4.36 7.28 3.60
N ILE A 231 4.67 8.40 4.26
CA ILE A 231 4.92 9.69 3.58
C ILE A 231 6.16 9.58 2.68
N VAL A 232 7.26 9.00 3.19
CA VAL A 232 8.48 8.75 2.40
C VAL A 232 8.16 7.89 1.19
N PHE A 233 7.39 6.82 1.37
CA PHE A 233 6.94 5.97 0.28
C PHE A 233 6.11 6.74 -0.76
N ALA A 234 5.19 7.60 -0.31
CA ALA A 234 4.35 8.39 -1.21
C ALA A 234 5.17 9.41 -2.01
N VAL A 235 6.13 10.07 -1.37
CA VAL A 235 7.08 10.98 -2.03
C VAL A 235 7.94 10.22 -3.04
N PHE A 236 8.40 9.02 -2.69
CA PHE A 236 9.10 8.14 -3.63
C PHE A 236 8.22 7.82 -4.84
N ILE A 237 6.99 7.36 -4.66
CA ILE A 237 6.10 7.09 -5.81
C ILE A 237 5.87 8.36 -6.66
N PHE A 238 5.73 9.53 -6.04
CA PHE A 238 5.59 10.80 -6.75
C PHE A 238 6.83 11.13 -7.61
N LEU A 239 8.04 10.94 -7.08
CA LEU A 239 9.27 11.14 -7.85
C LEU A 239 9.38 10.17 -9.03
N GLY A 240 8.95 8.92 -8.85
CA GLY A 240 8.87 7.93 -9.93
C GLY A 240 7.96 8.37 -11.06
N MET A 241 6.76 8.84 -10.70
CA MET A 241 5.80 9.36 -11.67
C MET A 241 6.32 10.60 -12.39
N PHE A 242 7.04 11.48 -11.69
CA PHE A 242 7.69 12.63 -12.31
C PHE A 242 8.74 12.18 -13.33
N VAL A 243 9.55 11.18 -12.99
CA VAL A 243 10.53 10.57 -13.90
C VAL A 243 9.83 9.92 -15.10
N ASP A 244 8.72 9.23 -14.91
CA ASP A 244 7.92 8.63 -16.00
C ASP A 244 7.41 9.71 -16.97
N VAL A 245 6.80 10.78 -16.44
CA VAL A 245 6.30 11.90 -17.25
C VAL A 245 7.44 12.59 -18.00
N VAL A 246 8.56 12.86 -17.34
CA VAL A 246 9.75 13.45 -17.98
C VAL A 246 10.31 12.50 -19.06
N SER A 247 10.25 11.20 -18.83
CA SER A 247 10.71 10.21 -19.81
C SER A 247 9.79 10.08 -21.04
N VAL A 248 8.53 10.48 -20.95
CA VAL A 248 7.67 10.62 -22.14
C VAL A 248 8.25 11.67 -23.08
N PHE A 249 8.79 12.76 -22.53
CA PHE A 249 9.48 13.81 -23.29
C PHE A 249 10.92 13.44 -23.66
N SER A 250 11.59 12.64 -22.83
CA SER A 250 12.96 12.16 -23.03
C SER A 250 12.99 10.65 -23.18
N GLN A 251 12.68 10.16 -24.39
CA GLN A 251 12.54 8.73 -24.69
C GLN A 251 13.84 7.91 -24.51
N ARG A 252 14.99 8.56 -24.24
CA ARG A 252 16.30 7.91 -24.14
C ARG A 252 16.60 7.24 -22.80
N SER A 253 15.84 7.49 -21.74
CA SER A 253 16.23 7.03 -20.40
C SER A 253 15.74 5.62 -20.07
N LEU A 254 16.64 4.77 -19.58
CA LEU A 254 16.33 3.49 -18.92
C LEU A 254 15.99 3.65 -17.44
N ALA A 255 16.19 4.86 -16.91
CA ALA A 255 15.96 5.15 -15.51
C ALA A 255 14.53 4.83 -15.03
N PRO A 256 13.45 5.09 -15.80
CA PRO A 256 12.09 4.78 -15.34
C PRO A 256 11.86 3.28 -15.17
N ASP A 257 12.40 2.46 -16.08
CA ASP A 257 12.27 1.00 -16.01
C ASP A 257 13.03 0.42 -14.81
N LEU A 258 14.22 0.95 -14.51
CA LEU A 258 14.96 0.55 -13.31
C LEU A 258 14.31 1.07 -12.03
N TYR A 259 13.75 2.27 -12.07
CA TYR A 259 13.03 2.88 -10.96
C TYR A 259 11.80 2.06 -10.57
N THR A 260 11.00 1.67 -11.56
CA THR A 260 9.81 0.84 -11.34
C THR A 260 10.17 -0.53 -10.76
N ALA A 261 11.29 -1.14 -11.17
CA ALA A 261 11.79 -2.37 -10.55
C ALA A 261 12.22 -2.16 -9.08
N LEU A 262 12.82 -1.01 -8.76
CA LEU A 262 13.21 -0.65 -7.38
C LEU A 262 12.01 -0.34 -6.48
N ALA A 263 10.88 0.09 -7.05
CA ALA A 263 9.70 0.46 -6.25
C ALA A 263 9.21 -0.69 -5.35
N GLY A 264 9.27 -1.93 -5.84
CA GLY A 264 9.03 -3.15 -5.06
C GLY A 264 9.90 -3.28 -3.81
N THR A 265 11.18 -3.01 -3.98
CA THR A 265 12.17 -3.02 -2.90
C THR A 265 11.81 -1.99 -1.84
N VAL A 266 11.44 -0.77 -2.26
CA VAL A 266 11.04 0.29 -1.34
C VAL A 266 9.76 -0.09 -0.58
N VAL A 267 8.74 -0.63 -1.25
CA VAL A 267 7.52 -1.15 -0.59
C VAL A 267 7.88 -2.18 0.46
N PHE A 268 8.72 -3.16 0.10
CA PHE A 268 9.16 -4.19 1.02
C PHE A 268 9.94 -3.60 2.21
N LEU A 269 10.86 -2.68 1.98
CA LEU A 269 11.64 -2.06 3.07
C LEU A 269 10.76 -1.22 3.99
N VAL A 270 9.82 -0.45 3.45
CA VAL A 270 8.91 0.41 4.22
C VAL A 270 8.01 -0.42 5.13
N PHE A 271 7.44 -1.52 4.62
CA PHE A 271 6.46 -2.33 5.34
C PHE A 271 7.07 -3.53 6.08
N GLY A 272 8.12 -4.13 5.53
CA GLY A 272 8.86 -5.24 6.14
C GLY A 272 9.77 -4.83 7.30
N SER A 273 10.25 -3.59 7.33
CA SER A 273 11.05 -3.07 8.46
C SER A 273 10.23 -2.69 9.70
N GLN A 274 8.94 -3.04 9.74
CA GLN A 274 8.10 -2.81 10.93
C GLN A 274 8.56 -3.74 12.07
N ALA A 275 8.65 -3.20 13.29
CA ALA A 275 9.15 -3.95 14.44
C ALA A 275 8.37 -5.25 14.68
N ASP A 276 7.05 -5.23 14.44
CA ASP A 276 6.22 -6.43 14.58
C ASP A 276 6.54 -7.51 13.55
N VAL A 277 6.86 -7.12 12.31
CA VAL A 277 7.26 -8.05 11.24
C VAL A 277 8.64 -8.62 11.54
N LEU A 278 9.58 -7.75 11.92
CA LEU A 278 10.93 -8.15 12.29
C LEU A 278 10.91 -9.10 13.50
N ARG A 279 10.04 -8.88 14.49
CA ARG A 279 9.89 -9.79 15.63
C ARG A 279 9.40 -11.18 15.22
N VAL A 280 8.53 -11.27 14.21
CA VAL A 280 8.04 -12.55 13.69
C VAL A 280 9.12 -13.27 12.89
N TRP A 281 9.91 -12.55 12.10
CA TRP A 281 11.00 -13.14 11.31
C TRP A 281 12.22 -13.48 12.16
N CYS A 282 12.52 -12.67 13.18
CA CYS A 282 13.56 -12.91 14.18
C CYS A 282 13.03 -13.82 15.30
N PHE A 283 12.51 -14.99 14.97
CA PHE A 283 11.95 -15.96 15.93
C PHE A 283 12.95 -16.39 17.02
N TRP A 284 14.25 -16.18 16.79
CA TRP A 284 15.33 -16.43 17.75
C TRP A 284 15.40 -15.39 18.89
N GLN A 285 14.85 -14.20 18.69
CA GLN A 285 14.90 -13.14 19.70
C GLN A 285 13.81 -13.45 20.74
N LYS A 286 14.22 -13.88 21.94
CA LYS A 286 13.29 -14.10 23.06
C LYS A 286 12.50 -12.82 23.28
N ASP A 287 11.18 -12.95 23.31
CA ASP A 287 10.28 -11.86 23.65
C ASP A 287 10.74 -11.29 25.00
N GLY A 288 11.25 -10.06 25.00
CA GLY A 288 11.57 -9.36 26.25
C GLY A 288 10.32 -9.34 27.13
N PRO A 289 10.47 -9.32 28.47
CA PRO A 289 9.32 -9.28 29.37
C PRO A 289 8.40 -8.16 28.90
N VAL A 290 7.20 -8.52 28.46
CA VAL A 290 6.21 -7.58 27.96
C VAL A 290 5.97 -6.59 29.09
N GLN A 291 6.51 -5.38 28.96
CA GLN A 291 6.10 -4.28 29.83
C GLN A 291 4.66 -3.98 29.45
N VAL A 292 3.75 -4.67 30.13
CA VAL A 292 2.34 -4.31 30.17
C VAL A 292 2.29 -2.99 30.92
N SER A 293 2.49 -1.87 30.22
CA SER A 293 2.13 -0.58 30.76
C SER A 293 0.64 -0.64 31.10
N PRO A 294 0.24 -0.45 32.38
CA PRO A 294 -1.15 -0.44 32.79
C PRO A 294 -1.78 0.88 32.36
N THR A 295 -1.80 1.15 31.05
CA THR A 295 -2.69 2.15 30.49
C THR A 295 -4.09 1.55 30.49
N PRO A 296 -5.08 2.21 31.13
CA PRO A 296 -6.45 1.74 31.13
C PRO A 296 -6.87 1.54 29.68
N PHE A 297 -7.32 0.32 29.41
CA PHE A 297 -7.62 -0.24 28.10
C PHE A 297 -8.82 0.50 27.51
N ARG A 298 -8.60 1.73 27.02
CA ARG A 298 -9.50 2.38 26.10
C ARG A 298 -9.25 1.67 24.78
N GLU A 299 -10.00 0.60 24.55
CA GLU A 299 -10.16 -0.07 23.26
C GLU A 299 -10.43 0.99 22.18
N ALA A 300 -9.36 1.57 21.63
CA ALA A 300 -9.43 2.29 20.38
C ALA A 300 -9.83 1.22 19.37
N GLY A 301 -11.06 1.34 18.84
CA GLY A 301 -11.82 0.30 18.14
C GLY A 301 -11.22 -0.17 16.81
N TRP A 302 -10.03 -0.76 16.87
CA TRP A 302 -9.35 -1.40 15.75
C TRP A 302 -9.73 -2.88 15.60
N VAL A 303 -10.31 -3.48 16.64
CA VAL A 303 -10.40 -4.95 16.77
C VAL A 303 -11.67 -5.55 16.16
N ASN A 304 -12.76 -4.79 16.00
CA ASN A 304 -14.05 -5.32 15.50
C ASN A 304 -14.29 -5.08 14.00
N LEU A 305 -13.29 -5.37 13.17
CA LEU A 305 -13.48 -5.66 11.74
C LEU A 305 -13.35 -7.17 11.51
N ASP A 306 -13.94 -7.97 12.40
CA ASP A 306 -14.16 -9.38 12.12
C ASP A 306 -15.11 -9.48 10.92
N PHE A 307 -14.51 -9.87 9.80
CA PHE A 307 -15.15 -10.15 8.52
C PHE A 307 -16.04 -11.39 8.56
N ILE A 308 -16.11 -12.07 9.70
CA ILE A 308 -17.05 -13.15 9.93
C ILE A 308 -18.35 -12.49 10.37
N SER A 309 -19.39 -12.67 9.55
CA SER A 309 -20.77 -12.42 9.91
C SER A 309 -21.10 -13.09 11.24
N SER A 310 -20.95 -12.39 12.36
CA SER A 310 -21.71 -12.73 13.56
C SER A 310 -23.18 -12.52 13.21
N PRO A 311 -24.04 -13.54 13.34
CA PRO A 311 -25.48 -13.34 13.28
C PRO A 311 -25.83 -12.26 14.30
N GLN A 312 -26.68 -11.31 13.92
CA GLN A 312 -27.30 -10.41 14.88
C GLN A 312 -28.00 -11.28 15.94
N MET A 313 -27.35 -11.49 17.06
CA MET A 313 -27.99 -12.08 18.23
C MET A 313 -28.93 -11.00 18.76
N ASN A 314 -30.23 -11.22 18.54
CA ASN A 314 -31.30 -10.35 18.97
C ASN A 314 -31.17 -10.10 20.47
N LEU A 315 -30.85 -8.85 20.84
CA LEU A 315 -30.80 -8.37 22.22
C LEU A 315 -32.22 -8.16 22.78
N ARG A 316 -33.15 -9.10 22.52
CA ARG A 316 -34.53 -9.09 23.01
C ARG A 316 -34.84 -10.21 24.02
N ASP A 317 -33.93 -11.15 24.24
CA ASP A 317 -34.17 -12.30 25.13
C ASP A 317 -33.51 -12.19 26.52
N TYR A 318 -32.91 -11.04 26.87
CA TYR A 318 -32.32 -10.81 28.22
C TYR A 318 -33.21 -9.98 29.16
N SER A 319 -34.52 -9.99 28.93
CA SER A 319 -35.53 -9.45 29.86
C SER A 319 -36.29 -10.58 30.54
N ALA A 320 -35.58 -11.45 31.26
CA ALA A 320 -36.17 -12.28 32.30
C ALA A 320 -35.11 -12.65 33.34
N ILE A 321 -35.48 -12.52 34.61
CA ILE A 321 -34.75 -12.96 35.81
C ILE A 321 -33.75 -11.93 36.36
N LEU A 322 -34.29 -10.82 36.88
CA LEU A 322 -33.70 -10.13 38.02
C LEU A 322 -34.50 -10.55 39.27
N PRO A 323 -33.87 -11.12 40.32
CA PRO A 323 -34.53 -11.34 41.60
C PRO A 323 -34.82 -10.00 42.27
N SER A 324 -36.01 -9.91 42.87
CA SER A 324 -36.50 -8.78 43.64
C SER A 324 -35.59 -8.44 44.84
N PRO A 325 -35.32 -7.15 45.11
CA PRO A 325 -34.68 -6.74 46.36
C PRO A 325 -35.72 -6.78 47.49
N THR A 326 -35.42 -7.59 48.50
CA THR A 326 -36.11 -7.64 49.79
C THR A 326 -35.84 -6.34 50.57
N PRO A 327 -36.84 -5.75 51.25
CA PRO A 327 -36.63 -4.58 52.10
C PRO A 327 -36.34 -4.98 53.56
N ALA A 328 -35.78 -3.99 54.30
CA ALA A 328 -35.61 -3.88 55.75
C ALA A 328 -34.25 -4.33 56.33
N HIS A 329 -33.50 -3.39 56.92
CA HIS A 329 -33.77 -2.93 58.29
C HIS A 329 -32.95 -1.68 58.63
N LEU A 330 -33.65 -0.65 59.08
CA LEU A 330 -33.12 0.50 59.83
C LEU A 330 -32.56 0.00 61.16
N ALA A 331 -31.29 0.30 61.45
CA ALA A 331 -30.73 0.26 62.79
C ALA A 331 -30.09 1.62 63.11
N HIS A 332 -30.81 2.38 63.94
CA HIS A 332 -30.34 3.55 64.65
C HIS A 332 -29.17 3.16 65.58
N GLY A 333 -28.02 3.80 65.40
CA GLY A 333 -26.84 3.62 66.26
C GLY A 333 -26.28 4.97 66.69
N HIS A 334 -26.74 5.42 67.84
CA HIS A 334 -26.34 6.62 68.58
C HIS A 334 -25.01 6.37 69.30
N GLY A 335 -24.02 7.28 69.26
CA GLY A 335 -22.91 7.20 70.21
C GLY A 335 -21.60 7.96 69.92
N ARG A 336 -21.48 9.14 70.56
CA ARG A 336 -20.29 9.69 71.25
C ARG A 336 -19.03 10.08 70.45
N SER A 337 -18.89 11.40 70.33
CA SER A 337 -17.75 12.22 70.79
C SER A 337 -16.54 11.51 71.39
N PHE A 338 -15.33 11.79 70.87
CA PHE A 338 -14.14 11.97 71.70
C PHE A 338 -13.12 12.94 71.07
N PHE A 339 -12.67 13.86 71.91
CA PHE A 339 -11.61 14.85 71.75
C PHE A 339 -10.22 14.19 71.68
N SER A 340 -9.30 14.74 70.85
CA SER A 340 -7.84 14.84 71.08
C SER A 340 -7.28 15.66 69.91
N GLN A 341 -6.95 16.95 70.00
CA GLN A 341 -5.84 17.58 70.73
C GLN A 341 -4.57 16.71 70.78
N TYR A 342 -3.57 17.08 69.97
CA TYR A 342 -2.16 16.99 70.33
C TYR A 342 -1.41 18.24 69.82
N PRO A 343 -0.38 18.71 70.54
CA PRO A 343 0.26 20.01 70.32
C PRO A 343 1.68 19.90 69.72
N GLN A 344 2.18 21.09 69.36
CA GLN A 344 3.55 21.51 69.04
C GLN A 344 4.11 21.17 67.66
#